data_AF-A0A955FMN8-F1
#
_entry.id   AF-A0A955FMN8-F1
#
_cell.length_a   1.000
_cell.length_b   1.000
_cell.length_c   1.000
_cell.angle_alpha   90.00
_cell.angle_beta   90.00
_cell.angle_gamma   90.00
#
_symmetry.space_group_name_H-M   'P 1'
#
loop_
_entity.id
_entity.type
_entity.pdbx_description
1 polymer ?
#
loop_
_entity_poly.entity_id
_entity_poly.type
_entity_poly.pdbx_seq_one_letter_code
_entity_poly.pdbx_strand_id
1 'polypeptide(L)'
;MIIEMLRWWYGPGWIHSLKRISTRTTSVAHAFSATTLLATLFSPWKRIQYSGKSFDAKMQAMIDNLVSRMIGFIVRIGVLIAALVMIASSAILGLAIAVIWPLIPVLILVCLVKGIIG
;
A
#
# COMPACT_ATOMS: atom_id res chain seq x y z
N MET A 1 17.07 34.55 9.74
CA MET A 1 15.78 33.82 9.88
C MET A 1 15.26 33.29 8.54
N ILE A 2 15.05 34.13 7.51
CA ILE A 2 14.51 33.70 6.20
C ILE A 2 15.47 32.78 5.42
N ILE A 3 16.78 33.08 5.41
CA ILE A 3 17.78 32.25 4.72
C ILE A 3 17.84 30.83 5.32
N GLU A 4 17.79 30.71 6.65
CA GLU A 4 17.76 29.41 7.34
C GLU A 4 16.48 28.63 7.03
N MET A 5 15.33 29.31 6.94
CA MET A 5 14.07 28.70 6.52
C MET A 5 14.16 28.15 5.09
N LEU A 6 14.69 28.92 4.13
CA LEU A 6 14.86 28.46 2.74
C LEU A 6 15.89 27.32 2.66
N ARG A 7 16.98 27.39 3.42
CA ARG A 7 17.98 26.32 3.50
C ARG A 7 17.39 25.02 4.03
N TRP A 8 16.52 25.09 5.04
CA TRP A 8 15.78 23.93 5.52
C TRP A 8 14.79 23.42 4.47
N TRP A 9 14.06 24.33 3.81
CA TRP A 9 13.01 24.02 2.84
C TRP A 9 13.52 23.21 1.65
N TYR A 10 14.61 23.68 1.04
CA TYR A 10 15.21 23.06 -0.15
C TYR A 10 16.24 21.96 0.18
N GLY A 11 16.62 21.82 1.45
CA GLY A 11 17.56 20.79 1.89
C GLY A 11 16.87 19.71 2.74
N PRO A 12 17.06 19.71 4.08
CA PRO A 12 16.52 18.68 4.96
C PRO A 12 15.03 18.43 4.84
N GLY A 13 14.20 19.48 4.75
CA GLY A 13 12.75 19.36 4.65
C GLY A 13 12.31 18.57 3.42
N TRP A 14 12.94 18.85 2.26
CA TRP A 14 12.66 18.13 1.03
C TRP A 14 13.10 16.67 1.09
N ILE A 15 14.29 16.40 1.64
CA ILE A 15 14.78 15.03 1.86
C ILE A 15 13.82 14.26 2.79
N HIS A 16 13.31 14.90 3.85
CA HIS A 16 12.31 14.29 4.72
C HIS A 16 11.00 14.00 4.01
N SER A 17 10.58 14.86 3.08
CA SER A 17 9.39 14.61 2.24
C SER A 17 9.57 13.34 1.39
N LEU A 18 10.74 13.18 0.77
CA LEU A 18 11.06 11.98 -0.02
C LEU A 18 11.13 10.72 0.85
N LYS A 19 11.80 10.78 2.01
CA LYS A 19 11.87 9.65 2.96
C LYS A 19 10.50 9.20 3.45
N ARG A 20 9.57 10.15 3.67
CA ARG A 20 8.18 9.84 4.08
C ARG A 20 7.42 8.97 3.08
N ILE A 21 7.78 9.01 1.79
CA ILE A 21 7.15 8.17 0.76
C ILE A 21 7.37 6.70 1.11
N SER A 22 8.64 6.32 1.32
CA SER A 22 9.02 4.93 1.67
C SER A 22 8.42 4.48 3.00
N THR A 23 8.40 5.35 4.01
CA THR A 23 7.76 5.02 5.29
C THR A 23 6.26 4.77 5.11
N ARG A 24 5.55 5.61 4.35
CA ARG A 24 4.11 5.43 4.10
C ARG A 24 3.82 4.16 3.32
N THR A 25 4.55 3.87 2.25
CA THR A 25 4.36 2.63 1.47
C THR A 25 4.59 1.39 2.33
N THR A 26 5.60 1.43 3.21
CA THR A 26 5.88 0.34 4.16
C THR A 26 4.76 0.19 5.18
N SER A 27 4.24 1.29 5.74
CA SER A 27 3.09 1.27 6.65
C SER A 27 1.83 0.69 5.99
N VAL A 28 1.56 1.03 4.73
CA VAL A 28 0.44 0.45 3.97
C VAL A 28 0.66 -1.06 3.77
N ALA A 29 1.86 -1.48 3.36
CA ALA A 29 2.17 -2.90 3.21
C ALA A 29 1.98 -3.68 4.53
N HIS A 30 2.35 -3.10 5.67
CA HIS A 30 2.12 -3.68 6.99
C HIS A 30 0.63 -3.71 7.38
N ALA A 31 -0.13 -2.66 7.07
CA ALA A 31 -1.57 -2.61 7.36
C ALA A 31 -2.33 -3.76 6.67
N PHE A 32 -1.93 -4.12 5.44
CA PHE A 32 -2.48 -5.24 4.70
C PHE A 32 -1.82 -6.60 5.01
N SER A 33 -0.82 -6.63 5.91
CA SER A 33 0.01 -7.82 6.17
C SER A 33 0.51 -8.48 4.86
N ALA A 34 0.88 -7.66 3.87
CA ALA A 34 1.08 -8.11 2.49
C ALA A 34 2.13 -9.22 2.36
N THR A 35 3.22 -9.14 3.14
CA THR A 35 4.27 -10.18 3.19
C THR A 35 3.73 -11.52 3.68
N THR A 36 2.94 -11.51 4.75
CA THR A 36 2.29 -12.72 5.29
C THR A 36 1.25 -13.27 4.31
N LEU A 37 0.50 -12.41 3.64
CA LEU A 37 -0.49 -12.83 2.64
C LEU A 37 0.16 -13.49 1.42
N LEU A 38 1.29 -12.96 0.96
CA LEU A 38 2.10 -13.58 -0.09
C LEU A 38 2.67 -14.93 0.35
N ALA A 39 3.22 -15.02 1.57
CA ALA A 39 3.76 -16.27 2.10
C ALA A 39 2.68 -17.36 2.27
N THR A 40 1.44 -16.96 2.54
CA THR A 40 0.30 -17.87 2.76
C THR A 40 -0.60 -18.03 1.53
N LEU A 41 -0.19 -17.53 0.36
CA LEU A 41 -1.03 -17.52 -0.84
C LEU A 41 -1.55 -18.92 -1.21
N PHE A 42 -0.68 -19.94 -1.12
CA PHE A 42 -0.98 -21.34 -1.42
C PHE A 42 -1.28 -22.18 -0.19
N SER A 43 -1.32 -21.58 1.01
CA SER A 43 -1.61 -22.32 2.24
C SER A 43 -3.06 -22.81 2.24
N PRO A 44 -3.32 -24.03 2.72
CA PRO A 44 -4.66 -24.60 2.72
C PRO A 44 -5.60 -23.72 3.57
N TRP A 45 -6.74 -23.33 2.99
CA TRP A 45 -7.79 -22.65 3.74
C TRP A 45 -8.77 -23.69 4.31
N LYS A 46 -9.14 -23.54 5.59
CA LYS A 46 -10.17 -24.32 6.30
C LYS A 46 -10.21 -25.78 5.84
N ARG A 47 -9.24 -26.56 6.30
CA ARG A 47 -9.14 -27.99 5.95
C ARG A 47 -10.35 -28.73 6.51
N ILE A 48 -11.15 -29.32 5.63
CA ILE A 48 -12.30 -30.13 6.02
C ILE A 48 -11.79 -31.56 6.21
N GLN A 49 -11.87 -32.06 7.45
CA GLN A 49 -11.49 -33.42 7.80
C GLN A 49 -12.75 -34.26 7.98
N TYR A 50 -12.98 -35.19 7.06
CA TYR A 50 -14.01 -36.21 7.21
C TYR A 50 -13.44 -37.41 7.94
N SER A 51 -14.09 -37.84 9.02
CA SER A 51 -13.72 -39.02 9.82
C SER A 51 -14.21 -40.35 9.23
N GLY A 52 -14.96 -40.32 8.12
CA GLY A 52 -15.48 -41.51 7.44
C GLY A 52 -14.42 -42.31 6.69
N LYS A 53 -14.39 -43.64 6.87
CA LYS A 53 -13.44 -44.55 6.19
C LYS A 53 -13.80 -44.87 4.73
N SER A 54 -15.01 -44.51 4.29
CA SER A 54 -15.52 -44.82 2.94
C SER A 54 -14.75 -44.07 1.85
N PHE A 55 -14.53 -44.73 0.70
CA PHE A 55 -13.85 -44.13 -0.46
C PHE A 55 -14.57 -42.87 -0.96
N ASP A 56 -15.90 -42.91 -1.01
CA ASP A 56 -16.74 -41.79 -1.43
C ASP A 56 -16.56 -40.55 -0.53
N ALA A 57 -16.54 -40.75 0.79
CA ALA A 57 -16.30 -39.69 1.76
C ALA A 57 -14.90 -39.05 1.62
N LYS A 58 -13.89 -39.83 1.21
CA LYS A 58 -12.54 -39.31 0.91
C LYS A 58 -12.51 -38.49 -0.38
N MET A 59 -13.24 -38.91 -1.41
CA MET A 59 -13.34 -38.17 -2.67
C MET A 59 -14.05 -36.84 -2.46
N GLN A 60 -15.18 -36.84 -1.73
CA GLN A 60 -15.91 -35.64 -1.33
C GLN A 60 -14.99 -34.67 -0.58
N ALA A 61 -14.27 -35.17 0.44
CA ALA A 61 -13.32 -34.38 1.22
C ALA A 61 -12.21 -33.76 0.35
N MET A 62 -11.72 -34.48 -0.67
CA MET A 62 -10.70 -33.96 -1.58
C MET A 62 -11.25 -32.79 -2.41
N ILE A 63 -12.46 -32.92 -2.95
CA ILE A 63 -13.11 -31.86 -3.74
C ILE A 63 -13.38 -30.65 -2.86
N ASP A 64 -13.95 -30.84 -1.67
CA ASP A 64 -14.26 -29.74 -0.74
C ASP A 64 -13.00 -28.99 -0.32
N ASN A 65 -11.90 -29.71 -0.05
CA ASN A 65 -10.60 -29.09 0.24
C ASN A 65 -10.02 -28.35 -0.98
N LEU A 66 -10.21 -28.85 -2.21
CA LEU A 66 -9.77 -28.16 -3.42
C LEU A 66 -10.54 -26.85 -3.62
N VAL A 67 -11.87 -26.89 -3.49
CA VAL A 67 -12.73 -25.71 -3.58
C VAL A 67 -12.36 -24.68 -2.51
N SER A 68 -12.19 -25.12 -1.26
CA SER A 68 -11.76 -24.25 -0.16
C SER A 68 -10.43 -23.54 -0.45
N ARG A 69 -9.45 -24.26 -1.04
CA ARG A 69 -8.18 -23.67 -1.49
C ARG A 69 -8.37 -22.63 -2.59
N MET A 70 -9.24 -22.87 -3.57
CA MET A 70 -9.52 -21.91 -4.65
C MET A 70 -10.15 -20.62 -4.11
N ILE A 71 -11.15 -20.74 -3.23
CA ILE A 71 -11.79 -19.55 -2.63
C ILE A 71 -10.74 -18.76 -1.84
N GLY A 72 -9.82 -19.44 -1.14
CA GLY A 72 -8.78 -18.81 -0.33
C GLY A 72 -7.76 -18.07 -1.15
N PHE A 73 -7.39 -18.67 -2.27
CA PHE A 73 -6.55 -18.04 -3.27
C PHE A 73 -7.20 -16.78 -3.86
N ILE A 74 -8.47 -16.84 -4.26
CA ILE A 74 -9.22 -15.71 -4.84
C ILE A 74 -9.28 -14.54 -3.84
N VAL A 75 -9.67 -14.81 -2.59
CA VAL A 75 -9.77 -13.78 -1.55
C VAL A 75 -8.41 -13.15 -1.27
N ARG A 76 -7.34 -13.96 -1.12
CA ARG A 76 -5.98 -13.44 -0.87
C ARG A 76 -5.46 -12.62 -2.05
N ILE A 77 -5.72 -13.03 -3.29
CA ILE A 77 -5.39 -12.23 -4.47
C ILE A 77 -6.13 -10.90 -4.47
N GLY A 78 -7.44 -10.89 -4.17
CA GLY A 78 -8.22 -9.65 -4.09
C GLY A 78 -7.62 -8.65 -3.09
N VAL A 79 -7.25 -9.14 -1.90
CA VAL A 79 -6.60 -8.31 -0.87
C VAL A 79 -5.21 -7.83 -1.32
N LEU A 80 -4.42 -8.69 -1.98
CA LEU A 80 -3.11 -8.30 -2.52
C LEU A 80 -3.21 -7.22 -3.60
N ILE A 81 -4.21 -7.31 -4.48
CA ILE A 81 -4.48 -6.29 -5.49
C ILE A 81 -4.86 -4.96 -4.81
N ALA A 82 -5.76 -5.01 -3.82
CA ALA A 82 -6.12 -3.81 -3.07
C ALA A 82 -4.91 -3.17 -2.36
N ALA A 83 -4.05 -4.00 -1.73
CA ALA A 83 -2.81 -3.54 -1.12
C ALA A 83 -1.88 -2.88 -2.14
N LEU A 84 -1.72 -3.47 -3.33
CA LEU A 84 -0.92 -2.91 -4.41
C LEU A 84 -1.44 -1.54 -4.87
N VAL A 85 -2.76 -1.41 -5.06
CA VAL A 85 -3.39 -0.13 -5.45
C VAL A 85 -3.18 0.94 -4.38
N MET A 86 -3.30 0.59 -3.10
CA MET A 86 -3.06 1.51 -1.98
C MET A 86 -1.60 1.94 -1.87
N ILE A 87 -0.65 1.01 -2.09
CA ILE A 87 0.78 1.32 -2.12
C ILE A 87 1.09 2.26 -3.30
N ALA A 88 0.58 1.94 -4.50
CA ALA A 88 0.81 2.74 -5.70
C ALA A 88 0.23 4.16 -5.57
N SER A 89 -1.01 4.29 -5.11
CA SER A 89 -1.64 5.60 -4.88
C SER A 89 -0.89 6.41 -3.81
N SER A 90 -0.47 5.79 -2.70
CA SER A 90 0.34 6.46 -1.67
C SER A 90 1.69 6.92 -2.23
N ALA A 91 2.33 6.13 -3.09
CA ALA A 91 3.60 6.49 -3.72
C ALA A 91 3.43 7.67 -4.69
N ILE A 92 2.40 7.64 -5.55
CA ILE A 92 2.09 8.71 -6.51
C ILE A 92 1.78 10.02 -5.78
N LEU A 93 0.91 9.98 -4.77
CA LEU A 93 0.58 11.17 -3.97
C LEU A 93 1.81 11.70 -3.22
N GLY A 94 2.62 10.81 -2.66
CA GLY A 94 3.86 11.18 -1.98
C GLY A 94 4.86 11.86 -2.92
N LEU A 95 5.02 11.34 -4.14
CA LEU A 95 5.86 11.94 -5.18
C LEU A 95 5.31 13.30 -5.62
N ALA A 96 4.00 13.41 -5.85
CA ALA A 96 3.37 14.69 -6.19
C ALA A 96 3.62 15.76 -5.12
N ILE A 97 3.47 15.41 -3.84
CA ILE A 97 3.80 16.30 -2.72
C ILE A 97 5.28 16.67 -2.74
N ALA A 98 6.19 15.72 -2.96
CA ALA A 98 7.63 15.99 -3.01
C ALA A 98 8.03 16.90 -4.18
N VAL A 99 7.33 16.84 -5.31
CA VAL A 99 7.52 17.73 -6.47
C VAL A 99 6.94 19.13 -6.20
N ILE A 100 5.76 19.21 -5.58
CA ILE A 100 5.10 20.49 -5.26
C ILE A 100 5.84 21.23 -4.14
N TRP A 101 6.40 20.49 -3.17
CA TRP A 101 7.09 21.05 -2.00
C TRP A 101 8.08 22.19 -2.31
N PRO A 102 9.09 22.04 -3.19
CA PRO A 102 10.02 23.12 -3.51
C PRO A 102 9.36 24.33 -4.20
N LEU A 103 8.19 24.16 -4.81
CA LEU A 103 7.47 25.22 -5.49
C LEU A 103 6.65 26.09 -4.52
N ILE A 104 6.31 25.58 -3.32
CA ILE A 104 5.44 26.29 -2.36
C ILE A 104 5.94 27.71 -2.02
N PRO A 105 7.23 27.96 -1.68
CA PRO A 105 7.70 29.31 -1.37
C PRO A 105 7.52 30.28 -2.55
N VAL A 106 7.74 29.80 -3.77
CA VAL A 106 7.57 30.59 -5.00
C VAL A 106 6.09 30.84 -5.27
N LEU A 107 5.24 29.82 -5.13
CA LEU A 107 3.79 29.93 -5.32
C LEU A 107 3.17 30.94 -4.36
N ILE A 108 3.61 30.98 -3.10
CA ILE A 108 3.15 31.98 -2.13
C ILE A 108 3.45 33.40 -2.63
N LEU A 109 4.67 33.66 -3.11
CA LEU A 109 5.04 34.96 -3.66
C LEU A 109 4.22 35.32 -4.91
N VAL A 110 4.03 34.37 -5.83
CA VAL A 110 3.23 34.58 -7.04
C VAL A 110 1.77 34.88 -6.70
N CYS A 111 1.17 34.14 -5.77
CA CYS A 111 -0.21 34.36 -5.33
C CYS A 111 -0.38 35.73 -4.67
N LEU A 112 0.57 36.15 -3.83
CA LEU A 112 0.55 37.48 -3.22
C LEU A 112 0.65 38.59 -4.27
N VAL A 113 1.59 38.48 -5.21
CA VAL A 113 1.78 39.47 -6.27
C VAL A 113 0.53 39.57 -7.16
N LYS A 114 -0.01 38.43 -7.60
CA LYS A 114 -1.25 38.42 -8.41
C LYS A 114 -2.43 38.99 -7.64
N GLY A 115 -2.61 38.62 -6.38
CA GLY A 115 -3.71 39.14 -5.56
C GLY A 115 -3.67 40.66 -5.35
N ILE A 116 -2.48 41.27 -5.40
CA ILE A 116 -2.32 42.73 -5.32
C ILE A 116 -2.59 43.40 -6.68
N ILE A 117 -2.25 42.74 -7.78
CA ILE A 117 -2.36 43.30 -9.14
C ILE A 117 -3.75 43.09 -9.77
N GLY A 118 -4.50 42.06 -9.33
CA GLY A 118 -5.77 41.61 -9.91
C GLY A 118 -5.61 40.28 -10.63
#